data_AF-A0A5B8NLB9-F1
#
_entry.id   AF-A0A5B8NLB9-F1
#
_cell.length_a   1.000
_cell.length_b   1.000
_cell.length_c   1.000
_cell.angle_alpha   90.00
_cell.angle_beta   90.00
_cell.angle_gamma   90.00
#
_symmetry.space_group_name_H-M   'P 1'
#
loop_
_entity.id
_entity.type
_entity.pdbx_description
1 polymer ?
#
loop_
_entity_poly.entity_id
_entity_poly.type
_entity_poly.pdbx_seq_one_letter_code
_entity_poly.pdbx_strand_id
1 'polypeptide(L)'
;MSQKKKPDLSNALADTSHSTRYRQESANLQPSGDKNSGNSSTVPPSRQNTRPITGHFPKEVRDQLKILAVQEDTTMHNLIAEALNDLFAKYKKPEIAPTKAGKDLER
;
A
#
# COMPACT_ATOMS: atom_id res chain seq x y z
N MET A 1 -4.54 -34.42 -43.12
CA MET A 1 -4.21 -34.83 -41.74
C MET A 1 -4.77 -33.78 -40.79
N SER A 2 -5.72 -34.12 -39.91
CA SER A 2 -6.36 -33.18 -38.97
C SER A 2 -6.26 -33.74 -37.56
N GLN A 3 -5.43 -33.13 -36.72
CA GLN A 3 -5.21 -33.54 -35.33
C GLN A 3 -6.38 -33.01 -34.47
N LYS A 4 -7.21 -33.92 -33.95
CA LYS A 4 -8.27 -33.60 -32.97
C LYS A 4 -7.61 -33.18 -31.64
N LYS A 5 -7.74 -31.89 -31.28
CA LYS A 5 -7.33 -31.36 -29.97
C LYS A 5 -8.28 -31.89 -28.90
N LYS A 6 -7.78 -32.69 -27.95
CA LYS A 6 -8.56 -33.21 -26.82
C LYS A 6 -9.00 -32.07 -25.90
N PRO A 7 -10.19 -32.14 -25.29
CA PRO A 7 -10.61 -31.14 -24.31
C PRO A 7 -9.71 -31.22 -23.09
N ASP A 8 -9.00 -30.12 -22.82
CA ASP A 8 -8.15 -29.93 -21.66
C ASP A 8 -9.04 -29.44 -20.50
N LEU A 9 -9.04 -30.18 -19.38
CA LEU A 9 -9.78 -29.87 -18.14
C LEU A 9 -9.49 -28.44 -17.65
N SER A 10 -8.30 -27.94 -17.94
CA SER A 10 -7.85 -26.59 -17.59
C SER A 10 -8.74 -25.51 -18.20
N ASN A 11 -9.24 -25.71 -19.43
CA ASN A 11 -10.12 -24.74 -20.09
C ASN A 11 -11.54 -24.75 -19.51
N ALA A 12 -12.05 -25.90 -19.10
CA ALA A 12 -13.39 -26.00 -18.52
C ALA A 12 -13.47 -25.36 -17.12
N LEU A 13 -12.40 -25.46 -16.32
CA LEU A 13 -12.33 -24.76 -15.03
C LEU A 13 -12.19 -23.24 -15.21
N ALA A 14 -11.48 -22.78 -16.24
CA ALA A 14 -11.30 -21.36 -16.52
C ALA A 14 -12.64 -20.67 -16.87
N ASP A 15 -13.54 -21.31 -17.60
CA ASP A 15 -14.86 -20.76 -17.92
C ASP A 15 -15.82 -20.74 -16.71
N THR A 16 -15.65 -21.68 -15.78
CA THR A 16 -16.51 -21.79 -14.58
C THR A 16 -16.10 -20.79 -13.49
N SER A 17 -14.82 -20.46 -13.40
CA SER A 17 -14.34 -19.39 -12.53
C SER A 17 -14.47 -18.06 -13.26
N HIS A 18 -15.48 -17.25 -12.91
CA HIS A 18 -15.59 -15.84 -13.32
C HIS A 18 -14.47 -14.94 -12.72
N SER A 19 -13.21 -15.38 -12.82
CA SER A 19 -12.02 -14.65 -12.41
C SER A 19 -11.58 -13.76 -13.57
N THR A 20 -12.03 -12.51 -13.56
CA THR A 20 -11.63 -11.45 -14.48
C THR A 20 -10.13 -11.12 -14.44
N ARG A 21 -9.37 -11.73 -13.52
CA ARG A 21 -7.91 -11.51 -13.40
C ARG A 21 -7.07 -12.38 -14.34
N TYR A 22 -7.60 -13.45 -14.91
CA TYR A 22 -6.80 -14.37 -15.73
C TYR A 22 -6.78 -14.03 -17.24
N ARG A 23 -7.42 -12.93 -17.67
CA ARG A 23 -7.47 -12.59 -19.11
C ARG A 23 -6.15 -12.03 -19.68
N GLN A 24 -5.12 -11.77 -18.88
CA GLN A 24 -3.86 -11.20 -19.38
C GLN A 24 -2.67 -12.13 -19.16
N GLU A 25 -2.63 -13.25 -19.87
CA GLU A 25 -1.41 -14.06 -19.88
C GLU A 25 -1.26 -14.83 -21.19
N SER A 26 -1.04 -14.12 -22.30
CA SER A 26 -0.42 -14.65 -23.53
C SER A 26 -0.18 -13.53 -24.55
N ALA A 27 0.79 -12.64 -24.31
CA ALA A 27 1.54 -12.01 -25.40
C ALA A 27 2.80 -11.32 -24.88
N ASN A 28 3.92 -12.02 -25.10
CA ASN A 28 5.20 -11.46 -25.53
C ASN A 28 6.23 -11.07 -24.45
N LEU A 29 7.24 -11.93 -24.35
CA LEU A 29 8.57 -11.64 -23.81
C LEU A 29 9.31 -10.69 -24.77
N GLN A 30 9.80 -9.53 -24.30
CA GLN A 30 11.04 -8.83 -24.74
C GLN A 30 11.21 -7.43 -24.09
N PRO A 31 12.42 -6.84 -24.09
CA PRO A 31 13.39 -6.77 -22.99
C PRO A 31 13.35 -5.44 -22.23
N SER A 32 14.10 -5.40 -21.11
CA SER A 32 14.36 -4.24 -20.27
C SER A 32 14.81 -3.01 -21.07
N GLY A 33 13.93 -2.03 -21.19
CA GLY A 33 14.25 -0.66 -21.56
C GLY A 33 13.56 0.26 -20.57
N ASP A 34 14.31 1.18 -19.98
CA ASP A 34 13.85 2.20 -19.04
C ASP A 34 12.54 2.84 -19.51
N LYS A 35 11.44 2.44 -18.88
CA LYS A 35 10.15 3.11 -18.99
C LYS A 35 10.07 4.12 -17.87
N ASN A 36 10.80 5.23 -18.01
CA ASN A 36 10.30 6.51 -17.49
C ASN A 36 9.09 6.91 -18.36
N SER A 37 8.02 6.14 -18.24
CA SER A 37 6.76 6.36 -18.92
C SER A 37 5.90 7.16 -17.96
N GLY A 38 5.75 8.45 -18.25
CA GLY A 38 4.84 9.34 -17.58
C GLY A 38 3.41 8.82 -17.63
N ASN A 39 3.05 8.00 -16.65
CA ASN A 39 1.69 7.96 -16.17
C ASN A 39 1.58 9.14 -15.21
N SER A 40 0.96 10.23 -15.67
CA SER A 40 0.38 11.23 -14.76
C SER A 40 -0.79 10.57 -14.03
N SER A 41 -0.48 9.64 -13.12
CA SER A 41 -1.46 9.07 -12.22
C SER A 41 -1.98 10.21 -11.36
N THR A 42 -3.23 10.59 -11.58
CA THR A 42 -3.94 11.57 -10.74
C THR A 42 -3.69 11.20 -9.29
N VAL A 43 -2.99 12.08 -8.56
CA VAL A 43 -2.67 11.88 -7.15
C VAL A 43 -4.02 11.74 -6.41
N PRO A 44 -4.26 10.66 -5.67
CA PRO A 44 -5.48 10.53 -4.88
C PRO A 44 -5.65 11.74 -3.97
N PRO A 45 -6.88 12.25 -3.77
CA PRO A 45 -7.12 13.46 -2.98
C PRO A 45 -6.58 13.35 -1.55
N SER A 46 -6.53 12.13 -0.99
CA SER A 46 -5.94 11.86 0.34
C SER A 46 -4.42 12.07 0.41
N ARG A 47 -3.73 12.05 -0.73
CA ARG A 47 -2.29 12.28 -0.84
C ARG A 47 -1.94 13.67 -1.36
N GLN A 48 -2.95 14.49 -1.66
CA GLN A 48 -2.74 15.90 -2.01
C GLN A 48 -1.99 16.57 -0.85
N ASN A 49 -0.91 17.29 -1.15
CA ASN A 49 -0.09 18.02 -0.17
C ASN A 49 0.66 17.18 0.87
N THR A 50 0.75 15.86 0.71
CA THR A 50 1.60 15.02 1.57
C THR A 50 2.76 14.42 0.79
N ARG A 51 3.87 14.15 1.49
CA ARG A 51 5.05 13.49 0.93
C ARG A 51 5.37 12.24 1.76
N PRO A 52 5.74 11.13 1.12
CA PRO A 52 6.11 9.92 1.86
C PRO A 52 7.43 10.16 2.61
N ILE A 53 7.44 9.80 3.89
CA ILE A 53 8.66 9.65 4.70
C ILE A 53 8.83 8.15 4.90
N THR A 54 9.87 7.55 4.34
CA THR A 54 10.10 6.10 4.36
C THR A 54 11.50 5.78 4.86
N GLY A 55 11.61 4.80 5.75
CA GLY A 55 12.87 4.27 6.25
C GLY A 55 12.80 2.75 6.41
N HIS A 56 13.94 2.09 6.27
CA HIS A 56 14.08 0.67 6.55
C HIS A 56 14.38 0.47 8.03
N PHE A 57 13.55 -0.32 8.71
CA PHE A 57 13.70 -0.65 10.13
C PHE A 57 13.66 -2.17 10.31
N PRO A 58 14.29 -2.69 11.38
CA PRO A 58 14.14 -4.07 11.79
C PRO A 58 12.66 -4.45 12.02
N LYS A 59 12.35 -5.74 11.86
CA LYS A 59 10.97 -6.25 11.98
C LYS A 59 10.42 -6.02 13.40
N GLU A 60 11.30 -6.15 14.39
CA GLU A 60 11.01 -6.02 15.82
C GLU A 60 10.46 -4.62 16.14
N VAL A 61 11.03 -3.58 15.51
CA VAL A 61 10.57 -2.18 15.68
C VAL A 61 9.15 -2.02 15.16
N ARG A 62 8.85 -2.59 13.99
CA ARG A 62 7.51 -2.55 13.41
C ARG A 62 6.50 -3.28 14.27
N ASP A 63 6.87 -4.44 14.80
CA ASP A 63 5.97 -5.25 15.63
C ASP A 63 5.68 -4.57 16.96
N GLN A 64 6.70 -3.99 17.61
CA GLN A 64 6.51 -3.21 18.84
C GLN A 64 5.57 -2.01 18.61
N LEU A 65 5.74 -1.28 17.50
CA LEU A 65 4.89 -0.15 17.16
C LEU A 65 3.43 -0.57 16.93
N LYS A 66 3.21 -1.75 16.35
CA LYS A 66 1.86 -2.31 16.18
C LYS A 66 1.24 -2.71 17.51
N ILE A 67 2.01 -3.34 18.39
CA ILE A 67 1.52 -3.74 19.72
C ILE A 67 1.08 -2.49 20.49
N LEU A 68 1.88 -1.43 20.48
CA LEU A 68 1.53 -0.15 21.10
C LEU A 68 0.27 0.46 20.50
N ALA A 69 0.12 0.44 19.17
CA ALA A 69 -1.08 0.96 18.52
C ALA A 69 -2.35 0.23 18.97
N VAL A 70 -2.27 -1.10 19.17
CA VAL A 70 -3.40 -1.89 19.68
C VAL A 70 -3.66 -1.62 21.17
N GLN A 71 -2.61 -1.43 21.97
CA GLN A 71 -2.75 -1.16 23.41
C GLN A 71 -3.41 0.19 23.68
N GLU A 72 -3.05 1.23 22.91
CA GLU A 72 -3.54 2.59 23.07
C GLU A 72 -4.80 2.90 22.23
N ASP A 73 -5.43 1.86 21.65
CA ASP A 73 -6.59 1.97 20.73
C ASP A 73 -6.43 3.09 19.69
N THR A 74 -5.27 3.12 19.05
CA THR A 74 -4.90 4.17 18.11
C THR A 74 -4.34 3.59 16.81
N THR A 75 -4.08 4.46 15.84
CA THR A 75 -3.48 4.05 14.58
C THR A 75 -1.96 4.20 14.64
N MET A 76 -1.25 3.31 13.94
CA MET A 76 0.20 3.42 13.76
C MET A 76 0.63 4.78 13.19
N HIS A 77 -0.20 5.38 12.31
CA HIS A 77 0.05 6.71 11.76
C HIS A 77 0.01 7.80 12.84
N ASN A 78 -0.92 7.69 13.79
CA ASN A 78 -1.05 8.63 14.89
C ASN A 78 0.14 8.56 15.86
N LEU A 79 0.59 7.35 16.22
CA LEU A 79 1.80 7.16 17.03
C LEU A 79 3.04 7.75 16.36
N ILE A 80 3.18 7.57 15.04
CA ILE A 80 4.29 8.16 14.29
C ILE A 80 4.20 9.69 14.30
N ALA A 81 3.00 10.25 14.14
CA ALA A 81 2.79 11.70 14.20
C ALA A 81 3.15 12.27 15.57
N GLU A 82 2.76 11.60 16.65
CA GLU A 82 3.13 11.95 18.02
C GLU A 82 4.64 11.91 18.23
N ALA A 83 5.30 10.80 17.87
CA ALA A 83 6.75 10.67 17.98
C ALA A 83 7.52 11.73 17.17
N LEU A 84 6.99 12.15 16.02
CA LEU A 84 7.56 13.25 15.23
C LEU A 84 7.38 14.61 15.92
N ASN A 85 6.22 14.86 16.51
CA ASN A 85 5.95 16.08 17.26
C ASN A 85 6.81 16.16 18.53
N ASP A 86 6.97 15.08 19.27
CA ASP A 86 7.88 14.99 20.43
C ASP A 86 9.33 15.29 20.02
N LEU A 87 9.75 14.76 18.87
CA LEU A 87 11.06 15.06 18.31
C LEU A 87 11.18 16.56 17.98
N PHE A 88 10.18 17.17 17.35
CA PHE A 88 10.17 18.59 17.05
C PHE A 88 10.20 19.46 18.31
N ALA A 89 9.39 19.14 19.32
CA ALA A 89 9.36 19.82 20.60
C ALA A 89 10.74 19.79 21.27
N LYS A 90 11.42 18.62 21.25
CA LYS A 90 12.80 18.47 21.76
C LYS A 90 13.79 19.41 21.07
N TYR A 91 13.60 19.70 19.78
CA TYR A 91 14.42 20.63 19.00
C TYR A 91 13.86 22.07 18.96
N LYS A 92 12.87 22.41 19.79
CA LYS A 92 12.20 23.72 19.82
C LYS A 92 11.62 24.10 18.45
N LYS A 93 11.08 23.12 17.73
CA LYS A 93 10.38 23.28 16.44
C LYS A 93 8.87 23.14 16.67
N PRO A 94 8.05 23.76 15.82
CA PRO A 94 6.60 23.61 15.91
C PRO A 94 6.19 22.17 15.63
N GLU A 95 5.14 21.73 16.32
CA GLU A 95 4.49 20.44 16.13
C GLU A 95 3.58 20.51 14.89
N ILE A 96 4.04 19.96 13.77
CA ILE A 96 3.36 20.09 12.47
C ILE A 96 2.66 18.78 12.07
N ALA A 97 3.00 17.65 12.69
CA ALA A 97 2.44 16.36 12.29
C ALA A 97 0.98 16.26 12.75
N PRO A 98 0.04 15.93 11.85
CA PRO A 98 -1.38 15.83 12.20
C PRO A 98 -1.63 14.57 13.04
N THR A 99 -2.07 14.76 14.28
CA THR A 99 -2.57 13.67 15.13
C THR A 99 -4.10 13.62 15.07
N LYS A 100 -4.67 12.43 14.89
CA LYS A 100 -6.10 12.18 15.04
C LYS A 100 -6.40 11.82 16.50
N ALA A 101 -6.07 12.73 17.42
CA ALA A 101 -6.50 12.58 18.80
C ALA A 101 -7.98 13.00 18.90
N GLY A 102 -8.88 12.01 19.04
CA GLY A 102 -10.20 12.20 19.67
C GLY A 102 -11.29 13.02 18.95
N LYS A 103 -11.21 13.31 17.65
CA LYS A 103 -12.31 14.00 16.92
C LYS A 103 -13.31 13.09 16.20
N ASP A 104 -13.04 11.79 16.14
CA ASP A 104 -13.91 10.82 15.47
C ASP A 104 -14.86 10.10 16.46
N LEU A 105 -14.87 10.46 17.76
CA LEU A 105 -15.79 9.91 18.78
C LEU A 105 -17.11 10.68 18.96
N GLU A 106 -17.34 11.78 18.23
CA GLU A 106 -18.63 12.51 18.21
C GLU A 106 -19.36 12.40 16.86
N ARG A 107 -19.53 11.17 16.34
CA ARG A 107 -20.45 10.91 15.22
C ARG A 107 -21.34 9.72 15.47
#